data_AF-A0A9P8FVQ2-F1
#
_entry.id   AF-A0A9P8FVQ2-F1
#
_cell.length_a   1.000
_cell.length_b   1.000
_cell.length_c   1.000
_cell.angle_alpha   90.00
_cell.angle_beta   90.00
_cell.angle_gamma   90.00
#
_symmetry.space_group_name_H-M   'P 1'
#
loop_
_entity.id
_entity.type
_entity.pdbx_description
1 polymer ?
#
loop_
_entity_poly.entity_id
_entity_poly.type
_entity_poly.pdbx_seq_one_letter_code
_entity_poly.pdbx_strand_id
1 'polypeptide(L)'
;MAAFENCSRILTDSEGEYKFSAQEAREAWKSFSLYTTAEPCPMCAGAIAWAGLEEVVCGTSIQRLIELGWPQIEIGSQEVFDRAWRLSSKTEVVEGVLGEEMDKWFGWQFRDGECPDGCSRRDGSCVPEE
;
A
#
# COMPACT_ATOMS: atom_id res chain seq x y z
N MET A 1 5.22 6.63 6.77
CA MET A 1 4.26 6.46 7.88
C MET A 1 3.18 7.55 7.95
N ALA A 2 3.04 8.44 6.96
CA ALA A 2 2.02 9.50 6.97
C ALA A 2 0.57 9.01 6.77
N ALA A 3 0.36 7.86 6.10
CA ALA A 3 -0.98 7.34 5.82
C ALA A 3 -1.77 7.01 7.11
N PHE A 4 -1.12 6.33 8.06
CA PHE A 4 -1.73 5.99 9.34
C PHE A 4 -2.00 7.23 10.21
N GLU A 5 -1.18 8.28 10.09
CA GLU A 5 -1.34 9.50 10.88
C GLU A 5 -2.61 10.26 10.50
N ASN A 6 -2.88 10.43 9.21
CA ASN A 6 -4.09 11.10 8.75
C ASN A 6 -5.37 10.33 9.08
N CYS A 7 -5.37 9.01 8.88
CA CYS A 7 -6.51 8.15 9.24
C CYS A 7 -6.71 8.14 10.76
N SER A 8 -5.64 8.04 11.55
CA SER A 8 -5.73 8.11 13.01
C SER A 8 -6.29 9.45 13.45
N ARG A 9 -5.89 10.56 12.82
CA ARG A 9 -6.43 11.90 13.12
C ARG A 9 -7.93 11.97 12.90
N ILE A 10 -8.48 11.34 11.85
CA ILE A 10 -9.95 11.28 11.64
C ILE A 10 -10.64 10.56 12.79
N LEU A 11 -10.07 9.44 13.24
CA LEU A 11 -10.65 8.65 14.33
C LEU A 11 -10.54 9.36 15.68
N THR A 12 -9.47 10.10 15.92
CA THR A 12 -9.16 10.71 17.23
C THR A 12 -9.48 12.20 17.33
N ASP A 13 -10.02 12.84 16.28
CA ASP A 13 -10.38 14.25 16.31
C ASP A 13 -11.42 14.50 17.41
N SER A 14 -11.15 15.43 18.35
CA SER A 14 -12.05 15.75 19.47
C SER A 14 -13.36 16.38 19.01
N GLU A 15 -13.31 17.08 17.88
CA GLU A 15 -14.47 17.71 17.24
C GLU A 15 -15.07 16.83 16.12
N GLY A 16 -14.43 15.70 15.81
CA GLY A 16 -14.85 14.75 14.79
C GLY A 16 -16.01 13.84 15.22
N GLU A 17 -16.40 12.93 14.33
CA GLU A 17 -17.51 11.99 14.57
C GLU A 17 -17.16 10.92 15.62
N TYR A 18 -15.98 10.30 15.50
CA TYR A 18 -15.60 9.12 16.28
C TYR A 18 -15.06 9.44 17.67
N LYS A 19 -14.18 10.46 17.78
CA LYS A 19 -13.58 10.93 19.05
C LYS A 19 -12.89 9.83 19.85
N PHE A 20 -12.32 8.85 19.16
CA PHE A 20 -11.64 7.73 19.77
C PHE A 20 -10.41 8.20 20.54
N SER A 21 -10.15 7.58 21.68
CA SER A 21 -8.82 7.57 22.28
C SER A 21 -7.83 6.86 21.36
N ALA A 22 -6.52 7.04 21.61
CA ALA A 22 -5.49 6.33 20.86
C ALA A 22 -5.64 4.80 20.94
N GLN A 23 -6.15 4.27 22.05
CA GLN A 23 -6.39 2.84 22.23
C GLN A 23 -7.61 2.36 21.44
N GLU A 24 -8.72 3.10 21.47
CA GLU A 24 -9.92 2.78 20.68
C GLU A 24 -9.63 2.87 19.19
N ALA A 25 -8.88 3.88 18.74
CA ALA A 25 -8.45 3.97 17.35
C ALA A 25 -7.61 2.75 16.96
N ARG A 26 -6.64 2.35 17.80
CA ARG A 26 -5.83 1.14 17.60
C ARG A 26 -6.68 -0.13 17.49
N GLU A 27 -7.72 -0.26 18.30
CA GLU A 27 -8.62 -1.41 18.25
C GLU A 27 -9.47 -1.39 16.97
N ALA A 28 -9.94 -0.21 16.56
CA ALA A 28 -10.74 -0.04 15.34
C ALA A 28 -9.98 -0.43 14.07
N TRP A 29 -8.66 -0.21 14.02
CA TRP A 29 -7.84 -0.64 12.87
C TRP A 29 -7.99 -2.13 12.55
N LYS A 30 -8.30 -2.97 13.53
CA LYS A 30 -8.50 -4.41 13.34
C LYS A 30 -9.75 -4.80 12.58
N SER A 31 -10.62 -3.84 12.24
CA SER A 31 -11.78 -4.04 11.39
C SER A 31 -11.71 -3.19 10.10
N PHE A 32 -10.52 -2.72 9.74
CA PHE A 32 -10.31 -1.83 8.60
C PHE A 32 -9.55 -2.57 7.49
N SER A 33 -10.03 -2.40 6.26
CA SER A 33 -9.35 -2.83 5.03
C SER A 33 -8.51 -1.69 4.47
N LEU A 34 -7.24 -1.96 4.16
CA LEU A 34 -6.38 -1.01 3.44
C LEU A 34 -6.39 -1.30 1.94
N TYR A 35 -6.91 -0.38 1.15
CA TYR A 35 -6.85 -0.45 -0.32
C TYR A 35 -5.61 0.29 -0.82
N THR A 36 -4.81 -0.38 -1.65
CA THR A 36 -3.58 0.16 -2.22
C THR A 36 -3.42 -0.27 -3.68
N THR A 37 -2.78 0.55 -4.50
CA THR A 37 -2.60 0.25 -5.93
C THR A 37 -1.59 -0.88 -6.15
N ALA A 38 -0.51 -0.90 -5.37
CA ALA A 38 0.47 -1.97 -5.34
C ALA A 38 0.55 -2.63 -3.97
N GLU A 39 0.97 -3.89 -3.97
CA GLU A 39 1.26 -4.68 -2.80
C GLU A 39 2.27 -3.96 -1.87
N PRO A 40 2.01 -3.90 -0.55
CA PRO A 40 2.92 -3.26 0.39
C PRO A 40 4.31 -3.89 0.36
N CYS A 41 5.35 -3.08 0.23
CA CYS A 41 6.72 -3.56 0.42
C CYS A 41 6.94 -4.08 1.85
N PRO A 42 8.02 -4.84 2.13
CA PRO A 42 8.22 -5.46 3.44
C PRO A 42 8.19 -4.49 4.63
N MET A 43 8.66 -3.26 4.43
CA MET A 43 8.56 -2.21 5.46
C MET A 43 7.09 -1.84 5.74
N CYS A 44 6.30 -1.61 4.70
CA CYS A 44 4.89 -1.25 4.82
C CYS A 44 4.06 -2.42 5.36
N ALA A 45 4.27 -3.64 4.86
CA ALA A 45 3.65 -4.84 5.39
C ALA A 45 3.96 -5.01 6.89
N GLY A 46 5.22 -4.85 7.31
CA GLY A 46 5.56 -4.88 8.72
C GLY A 46 4.80 -3.84 9.55
N ALA A 47 4.69 -2.61 9.06
CA ALA A 47 3.92 -1.56 9.74
C ALA A 47 2.42 -1.89 9.83
N ILE A 48 1.84 -2.44 8.76
CA ILE A 48 0.43 -2.87 8.72
C ILE A 48 0.18 -3.98 9.75
N ALA A 49 1.07 -4.97 9.82
CA ALA A 49 0.96 -6.05 10.81
C ALA A 49 1.02 -5.53 12.26
N TRP A 50 1.87 -4.53 12.54
CA TRP A 50 1.95 -3.88 13.86
C TRP A 50 0.74 -3.03 14.21
N ALA A 51 0.16 -2.36 13.21
CA ALA A 51 -1.09 -1.61 13.36
C ALA A 51 -2.27 -2.56 13.58
N GLY A 52 -2.19 -3.76 13.00
CA GLY A 52 -3.11 -4.86 13.20
C GLY A 52 -4.34 -4.80 12.32
N LEU A 53 -4.19 -4.34 11.07
CA LEU A 53 -5.30 -4.23 10.13
C LEU A 53 -5.89 -5.60 9.81
N GLU A 54 -7.19 -5.62 9.50
CA GLU A 54 -7.88 -6.85 9.13
C GLU A 54 -7.33 -7.41 7.82
N GLU A 55 -7.26 -6.55 6.81
CA GLU A 55 -6.84 -6.96 5.47
C GLU A 55 -6.18 -5.83 4.68
N VAL A 56 -5.40 -6.24 3.70
CA VAL A 56 -4.89 -5.37 2.64
C VAL A 56 -5.42 -5.85 1.30
N VAL A 57 -6.00 -4.93 0.54
CA VAL A 57 -6.46 -5.17 -0.83
C VAL A 57 -5.53 -4.45 -1.78
N CYS A 58 -4.85 -5.19 -2.65
CA CYS A 58 -3.86 -4.65 -3.58
C CYS A 58 -4.09 -5.09 -5.03
N GLY A 59 -3.65 -4.25 -5.97
CA GLY A 59 -3.68 -4.54 -7.40
C GLY A 59 -2.41 -5.22 -7.88
N THR A 60 -1.35 -4.44 -8.11
CA THR A 60 -0.06 -4.92 -8.64
C THR A 60 0.78 -5.60 -7.56
N SER A 61 1.24 -6.83 -7.81
CA SER A 61 2.11 -7.55 -6.86
C SER A 61 3.56 -7.04 -6.85
N ILE A 62 4.31 -7.36 -5.80
CA ILE A 62 5.76 -7.11 -5.71
C ILE A 62 6.49 -7.77 -6.87
N GLN A 63 6.13 -9.00 -7.21
CA GLN A 63 6.73 -9.70 -8.34
C GLN A 63 6.54 -8.90 -9.64
N ARG A 64 5.32 -8.38 -9.84
CA ARG A 64 5.00 -7.60 -11.02
C ARG A 64 5.70 -6.24 -11.04
N LEU A 65 5.83 -5.58 -9.89
CA LEU A 65 6.64 -4.37 -9.76
C LEU A 65 8.10 -4.61 -10.18
N ILE A 66 8.70 -5.72 -9.77
CA ILE A 66 10.07 -6.10 -10.14
C ILE A 66 10.19 -6.30 -11.65
N GLU A 67 9.25 -7.01 -12.27
CA GLU A 67 9.18 -7.17 -13.73
C GLU A 67 9.06 -5.82 -14.45
N LEU A 68 8.28 -4.90 -13.88
CA LEU A 68 8.11 -3.53 -14.34
C LEU A 68 9.31 -2.62 -14.02
N GLY A 69 10.42 -3.16 -13.49
CA GLY A 69 11.68 -2.43 -13.29
C GLY A 69 11.73 -1.57 -12.04
N TRP A 70 10.74 -1.68 -11.14
CA TRP A 70 10.78 -1.00 -9.85
C TRP A 70 11.78 -1.65 -8.92
N PRO A 71 12.68 -0.88 -8.28
CA PRO A 71 13.55 -1.41 -7.23
C PRO A 71 12.71 -1.88 -6.03
N GLN A 72 12.78 -3.17 -5.71
CA GLN A 72 11.99 -3.75 -4.62
C GLN A 72 12.73 -4.90 -3.92
N ILE A 73 12.46 -5.06 -2.62
CA ILE A 73 12.85 -6.27 -1.89
C ILE A 73 11.84 -7.37 -2.26
N GLU A 74 12.33 -8.49 -2.80
CA GLU A 74 11.52 -9.63 -3.26
C GLU A 74 11.02 -10.48 -2.07
N ILE A 75 10.18 -9.88 -1.23
CA ILE A 75 9.46 -10.54 -0.13
C ILE A 75 8.01 -10.05 -0.20
N GLY A 76 7.08 -10.98 -0.43
CA GLY A 76 5.65 -10.69 -0.47
C GLY A 76 5.07 -10.25 0.89
N SER A 77 3.99 -9.48 0.87
CA SER A 77 3.21 -9.09 2.05
C SER A 77 2.69 -10.30 2.80
N GLN A 78 2.20 -11.32 2.09
CA GLN A 78 1.74 -12.56 2.72
C GLN A 78 2.85 -13.23 3.53
N GLU A 79 4.07 -13.28 3.01
CA GLU A 79 5.23 -13.84 3.71
C GLU A 79 5.56 -13.05 4.99
N VAL A 80 5.47 -11.71 4.95
CA VAL A 80 5.66 -10.87 6.13
C VAL A 80 4.57 -11.13 7.17
N PHE A 81 3.30 -11.23 6.76
CA PHE A 81 2.17 -11.49 7.64
C PHE A 81 2.23 -12.88 8.27
N ASP A 82 2.60 -13.90 7.51
CA ASP A 82 2.80 -15.27 8.01
C ASP A 82 3.90 -15.33 9.08
N ARG A 83 4.94 -14.49 8.96
CA ARG A 83 6.00 -14.38 9.97
C ARG A 83 5.65 -13.48 11.16
N ALA A 84 4.54 -12.76 11.11
CA ALA A 84 4.07 -11.88 12.17
C ALA A 84 3.21 -12.58 13.24
N TRP A 85 3.22 -13.92 13.30
CA TRP A 85 2.40 -14.75 14.20
C TRP A 85 2.49 -14.43 15.71
N ARG A 86 3.51 -13.68 16.15
CA ARG A 86 3.66 -13.23 17.54
C ARG A 86 2.87 -11.95 17.87
N LEU A 87 2.27 -11.32 16.87
CA LEU A 87 1.43 -10.14 17.03
C LEU A 87 -0.01 -10.53 17.37
N SER A 88 -0.80 -9.58 17.87
CA SER A 88 -2.14 -9.83 18.39
C SER A 88 -3.23 -9.92 17.32
N SER A 89 -2.89 -9.78 16.05
CA SER A 89 -3.82 -9.73 14.92
C SER A 89 -3.24 -10.47 13.73
N LYS A 90 -4.10 -11.14 12.96
CA LYS A 90 -3.76 -11.70 11.66
C LYS A 90 -4.29 -10.75 10.59
N THR A 91 -3.42 -10.35 9.67
CA THR A 91 -3.79 -9.55 8.50
C THR A 91 -3.82 -10.44 7.28
N GLU A 92 -4.89 -10.38 6.50
CA GLU A 92 -5.00 -11.10 5.23
C GLU A 92 -4.57 -10.22 4.04
N VAL A 93 -4.15 -10.84 2.93
CA VAL A 93 -3.89 -10.16 1.67
C VAL A 93 -4.92 -10.60 0.62
N VAL A 94 -5.56 -9.62 -0.01
CA VAL A 94 -6.39 -9.81 -1.20
C VAL A 94 -5.64 -9.19 -2.38
N GLU A 95 -5.07 -10.03 -3.24
CA GLU A 95 -4.22 -9.61 -4.36
C GLU A 95 -4.97 -9.55 -5.69
N GLY A 96 -4.43 -8.78 -6.65
CA GLY A 96 -4.89 -8.77 -8.04
C GLY A 96 -6.15 -7.94 -8.31
N VAL A 97 -6.63 -7.16 -7.34
CA VAL A 97 -7.82 -6.31 -7.53
C VAL A 97 -7.48 -5.17 -8.49
N LEU A 98 -8.07 -5.22 -9.69
CA LEU A 98 -7.75 -4.31 -10.81
C LEU A 98 -6.25 -4.35 -11.20
N GLY A 99 -5.61 -5.52 -11.07
CA GLY A 99 -4.17 -5.65 -11.29
C GLY A 99 -3.72 -5.21 -12.70
N GLU A 100 -4.45 -5.61 -13.75
CA GLU A 100 -4.11 -5.22 -15.12
C GLU A 100 -4.22 -3.70 -15.36
N GLU A 101 -5.21 -3.06 -14.74
CA GLU A 101 -5.35 -1.60 -14.77
C GLU A 101 -4.20 -0.92 -14.03
N MET A 102 -3.82 -1.42 -12.85
CA MET A 102 -2.73 -0.83 -12.05
C MET A 102 -1.37 -1.02 -12.71
N ASP A 103 -1.10 -2.18 -13.32
CA ASP A 103 0.18 -2.49 -13.97
C ASP A 103 0.55 -1.47 -15.06
N LYS A 104 -0.45 -1.01 -15.83
CA LYS A 104 -0.27 0.04 -16.85
C LYS A 104 0.33 1.31 -16.24
N TRP A 105 -0.17 1.68 -15.06
CA TRP A 105 0.28 2.85 -14.29
C TRP A 105 1.55 2.62 -13.49
N PHE A 106 2.10 1.40 -13.43
CA PHE A 106 3.44 1.17 -12.88
C PHE A 106 4.51 1.06 -13.97
N GLY A 107 4.12 0.77 -15.21
CA GLY A 107 5.05 0.73 -16.34
C GLY A 107 5.58 2.11 -16.78
N TRP A 108 4.92 3.22 -16.46
CA TRP A 108 5.29 4.54 -16.98
C TRP A 108 6.72 4.98 -16.58
N GLN A 109 7.17 4.72 -15.36
CA GLN A 109 8.44 5.28 -14.90
C GLN A 109 9.67 4.49 -15.41
N PHE A 110 9.61 3.17 -15.39
CA PHE A 110 10.76 2.29 -15.63
C PHE A 110 10.62 1.35 -16.85
N ARG A 111 9.49 1.42 -17.56
CA ARG A 111 9.19 0.62 -18.77
C ARG A 111 8.52 1.49 -19.83
N ASP A 112 7.84 0.85 -20.78
CA ASP A 112 7.14 1.43 -21.93
C ASP A 112 5.67 1.82 -21.63
N GLY A 113 5.29 1.95 -20.36
CA GLY A 113 3.95 2.42 -19.99
C GLY A 113 3.67 3.86 -20.45
N GLU A 114 2.40 4.22 -20.55
CA GLU A 114 1.97 5.58 -20.91
C GLU A 114 2.42 6.57 -19.83
N CYS A 115 3.05 7.68 -20.24
CA CYS A 115 3.39 8.74 -19.29
C CYS A 115 2.10 9.36 -18.71
N PRO A 116 2.08 9.75 -17.42
CA PRO A 116 0.99 10.52 -16.86
C PRO A 116 0.75 11.83 -17.61
N ASP A 117 -0.46 12.36 -17.50
CA ASP A 117 -0.82 13.65 -18.11
C ASP A 117 0.19 14.75 -17.75
N GLY A 118 0.65 15.49 -18.77
CA GLY A 118 1.68 16.53 -18.63
C GLY A 118 3.11 16.00 -18.55
N CYS A 119 3.36 14.73 -18.88
CA CYS A 119 4.69 14.15 -18.99
C CYS A 119 4.92 13.51 -20.37
N SER A 120 6.16 13.58 -20.88
CA SER A 120 6.60 12.91 -22.09
C SER A 120 7.86 12.06 -21.84
N ARG A 121 8.04 11.00 -22.63
CA ARG A 121 9.19 10.09 -22.47
C ARG A 121 10.45 10.67 -23.12
N ARG A 122 11.48 10.91 -22.33
CA ARG A 122 12.82 11.36 -22.77
C ARG A 122 13.88 10.47 -22.11
N ASP A 123 14.82 9.96 -22.91
CA ASP A 123 15.91 9.07 -22.46
C ASP A 123 15.43 7.88 -21.60
N GLY A 124 14.30 7.29 -21.97
CA GLY A 124 13.71 6.12 -21.30
C GLY A 124 12.89 6.44 -20.05
N SER A 125 12.88 7.68 -19.56
CA SER A 125 12.11 8.10 -18.39
C SER A 125 10.98 9.06 -18.78
N CYS A 126 9.83 8.99 -18.10
CA CYS A 126 8.80 10.02 -18.22
C CYS A 126 9.22 11.24 -17.40
N VAL A 127 9.24 12.40 -18.05
CA VAL A 127 9.58 13.70 -17.44
C VAL A 127 8.51 14.73 -17.79
N PRO A 128 8.30 15.78 -16.97
CA PRO A 128 7.32 16.82 -17.28
C PRO A 128 7.55 17.43 -18.67
N GLU A 129 6.46 17.72 -19.37
CA GLU A 129 6.45 18.52 -20.59
C GLU A 129 6.82 19.97 -20.25
N GLU A 130 7.59 20.62 -21.13
CA GLU A 130 8.02 22.03 -20.98
C GLU A 130 6.95 23.00 -21.45
#